data_AF-A0A166USB9-F1
#
_entry.id   AF-A0A166USB9-F1
#
_cell.length_a   1.000
_cell.length_b   1.000
_cell.length_c   1.000
_cell.angle_alpha   90.00
_cell.angle_beta   90.00
_cell.angle_gamma   90.00
#
_symmetry.space_group_name_H-M   'P 1'
#
loop_
_entity.id
_entity.type
_entity.pdbx_description
1 polymer ?
#
loop_
_entity_poly.entity_id
_entity_poly.type
_entity_poly.pdbx_seq_one_letter_code
_entity_poly.pdbx_strand_id
1 'polypeptide(L)'
;MRTQGAGSLSLRSSSHLARVEQQQQQQQHLRLQQQQQQQQQQQQQQQQQQQQQQQQQQQQQQQQQQQQQQQQQQQQQQQQEARLRSNWHNGCVTTATKLLTFAAAAHIPVHATTQTAAKLGPTVPAIARLPRLAPGSRVALVGIESHICITQTALDLRDRGHTPYVLADAVSSCNRGEVLIALDRLRAEPGVVVTSSESWMYECVGDAASPLFKGLIATVKAALPDTKRVLDVLPPTAAPKI
;
A
#
# COMPACT_ATOMS: atom_id res chain seq x y z
N MET A 1 -23.69 -83.29 -99.14
CA MET A 1 -22.85 -82.06 -99.11
C MET A 1 -23.22 -81.25 -97.88
N ARG A 2 -22.21 -80.56 -97.33
CA ARG A 2 -22.15 -79.90 -96.02
C ARG A 2 -23.14 -78.74 -95.82
N THR A 3 -23.56 -78.53 -94.56
CA THR A 3 -23.79 -77.22 -93.89
C THR A 3 -23.59 -77.46 -92.37
N GLN A 4 -22.44 -77.13 -91.76
CA GLN A 4 -22.03 -75.86 -91.14
C GLN A 4 -23.04 -75.23 -90.14
N GLY A 5 -22.55 -74.92 -88.92
CA GLY A 5 -22.99 -73.76 -88.16
C GLY A 5 -23.48 -73.98 -86.73
N ALA A 6 -22.61 -74.34 -85.79
CA ALA A 6 -22.88 -74.11 -84.36
C ALA A 6 -21.57 -73.86 -83.61
N GLY A 7 -21.38 -72.63 -83.11
CA GLY A 7 -20.30 -72.32 -82.16
C GLY A 7 -19.64 -70.96 -82.35
N SER A 8 -20.31 -69.85 -82.01
CA SER A 8 -19.59 -68.59 -81.72
C SER A 8 -20.37 -67.56 -80.87
N LEU A 9 -21.15 -68.00 -79.88
CA LEU A 9 -21.88 -67.06 -78.98
C LEU A 9 -21.37 -67.05 -77.52
N SER A 10 -20.41 -67.90 -77.15
CA SER A 10 -20.02 -68.07 -75.73
C SER A 10 -18.87 -67.18 -75.25
N LEU A 11 -18.05 -66.59 -76.14
CA LEU A 11 -16.78 -65.96 -75.73
C LEU A 11 -16.84 -64.42 -75.53
N ARG A 12 -17.89 -63.73 -75.96
CA ARG A 12 -18.04 -62.26 -75.78
C ARG A 12 -18.68 -61.86 -74.45
N SER A 13 -19.39 -62.76 -73.77
CA SER A 13 -20.08 -62.49 -72.50
C SER A 13 -19.11 -62.44 -71.30
N SER A 14 -18.07 -63.29 -71.33
CA SER A 14 -17.12 -63.45 -70.23
C SER A 14 -16.15 -62.27 -70.06
N SER A 15 -15.76 -61.60 -71.15
CA SER A 15 -14.88 -60.41 -71.11
C SER A 15 -15.60 -59.13 -70.64
N HIS A 16 -16.91 -59.04 -70.85
CA HIS A 16 -17.71 -57.91 -70.37
C HIS A 16 -17.99 -58.02 -68.87
N LEU A 17 -18.27 -59.24 -68.37
CA LEU A 17 -18.43 -59.52 -66.95
C LEU A 17 -17.14 -59.25 -66.16
N ALA A 18 -15.99 -59.72 -66.67
CA ALA A 18 -14.69 -59.44 -66.05
C ALA A 18 -14.35 -57.94 -65.97
N ARG A 19 -14.74 -57.15 -66.99
CA ARG A 19 -14.58 -55.68 -66.96
C ARG A 19 -15.51 -55.00 -65.97
N VAL A 20 -16.75 -55.50 -65.82
CA VAL A 20 -17.72 -54.97 -64.84
C VAL A 20 -17.27 -55.30 -63.41
N GLU A 21 -16.76 -56.50 -63.15
CA GLU A 21 -16.17 -56.86 -61.84
C GLU A 21 -14.93 -56.02 -61.53
N GLN A 22 -14.02 -55.85 -62.50
CA GLN A 22 -12.84 -55.00 -62.32
C GLN A 22 -13.23 -53.54 -62.04
N GLN A 23 -14.26 -53.02 -62.71
CA GLN A 23 -14.79 -51.67 -62.49
C GLN A 23 -15.48 -51.55 -61.12
N GLN A 24 -16.20 -52.57 -60.67
CA GLN A 24 -16.76 -52.63 -59.32
C GLN A 24 -15.67 -52.67 -58.24
N GLN A 25 -14.62 -53.46 -58.43
CA GLN A 25 -13.48 -53.52 -57.52
C GLN A 25 -12.75 -52.16 -57.47
N GLN A 26 -12.57 -51.50 -58.62
CA GLN A 26 -12.03 -50.13 -58.67
C GLN A 26 -12.92 -49.13 -57.93
N GLN A 27 -14.24 -49.19 -58.12
CA GLN A 27 -15.17 -48.33 -57.37
C GLN A 27 -15.16 -48.60 -55.87
N GLN A 28 -15.10 -49.87 -55.45
CA GLN A 28 -14.96 -50.22 -54.03
C GLN A 28 -13.65 -49.71 -53.46
N HIS A 29 -12.54 -49.86 -54.18
CA HIS A 29 -11.25 -49.34 -53.76
C HIS A 29 -11.26 -47.81 -53.62
N LEU A 30 -11.86 -47.10 -54.59
CA LEU A 30 -11.99 -45.65 -54.55
C LEU A 30 -12.85 -45.18 -53.36
N ARG A 31 -13.96 -45.89 -53.06
CA ARG A 31 -14.79 -45.60 -51.88
C ARG A 31 -14.02 -45.83 -50.58
N LEU A 32 -13.30 -46.93 -50.46
CA LEU A 32 -12.46 -47.24 -49.29
C LEU A 32 -11.39 -46.17 -49.08
N GLN A 33 -10.73 -45.74 -50.16
CA GLN A 33 -9.74 -44.66 -50.12
C GLN A 33 -10.37 -43.33 -49.67
N GLN A 34 -11.53 -42.98 -50.23
CA GLN A 34 -12.25 -41.76 -49.86
C GLN A 34 -12.73 -41.80 -48.40
N GLN A 35 -13.15 -42.97 -47.91
CA GLN A 35 -13.58 -43.18 -46.53
C GLN A 35 -12.40 -43.08 -45.55
N GLN A 36 -11.23 -43.63 -45.89
CA GLN A 36 -9.99 -43.43 -45.13
C GLN A 36 -9.59 -41.95 -45.08
N GLN A 37 -9.69 -41.25 -46.20
CA GLN A 37 -9.33 -39.84 -46.29
C GLN A 37 -10.26 -38.96 -45.42
N GLN A 38 -11.57 -39.27 -45.41
CA GLN A 38 -12.52 -38.63 -44.50
C GLN A 38 -12.22 -38.91 -43.02
N GLN A 39 -11.86 -40.16 -42.67
CA GLN A 39 -11.47 -40.49 -41.30
C GLN A 39 -10.21 -39.73 -40.85
N GLN A 40 -9.19 -39.62 -41.71
CA GLN A 40 -8.00 -38.83 -41.41
C GLN A 40 -8.32 -37.35 -41.20
N GLN A 41 -9.18 -36.76 -42.03
CA GLN A 41 -9.61 -35.37 -41.86
C GLN A 41 -10.37 -35.16 -40.55
N GLN A 42 -11.26 -36.08 -40.16
CA GLN A 42 -11.96 -36.01 -38.87
C GLN A 42 -10.99 -36.11 -37.69
N GLN A 43 -10.00 -37.01 -37.74
CA GLN A 43 -8.98 -37.10 -36.70
C GLN A 43 -8.14 -35.83 -36.59
N GLN A 44 -7.74 -35.23 -37.71
CA GLN A 44 -7.02 -33.96 -37.70
C GLN A 44 -7.86 -32.82 -37.10
N GLN A 45 -9.15 -32.74 -37.44
CA GLN A 45 -10.04 -31.74 -36.85
C GLN A 45 -10.19 -31.93 -35.33
N GLN A 46 -10.33 -33.18 -34.86
CA GLN A 46 -10.40 -33.46 -33.42
C GLN A 46 -9.10 -33.08 -32.70
N GLN A 47 -7.93 -33.38 -33.28
CA GLN A 47 -6.65 -32.96 -32.70
C GLN A 47 -6.51 -31.43 -32.64
N GLN A 48 -6.91 -30.71 -33.69
CA GLN A 48 -6.90 -29.25 -33.68
C GLN A 48 -7.83 -28.67 -32.61
N GLN A 49 -9.04 -29.22 -32.45
CA GLN A 49 -9.96 -28.78 -31.40
C GLN A 49 -9.39 -29.04 -29.99
N GLN A 50 -8.76 -30.19 -29.76
CA GLN A 50 -8.09 -30.47 -28.48
C GLN A 50 -6.94 -29.50 -28.20
N GLN A 51 -6.11 -29.19 -29.21
CA GLN A 51 -5.04 -28.20 -29.04
C GLN A 51 -5.59 -26.80 -28.74
N GLN A 52 -6.66 -26.37 -29.42
CA GLN A 52 -7.29 -25.08 -29.11
C GLN A 52 -7.87 -25.04 -27.68
N GLN A 53 -8.52 -26.11 -27.23
CA GLN A 53 -9.01 -26.19 -25.84
C GLN A 53 -7.86 -26.13 -24.83
N GLN A 54 -6.75 -26.83 -25.08
CA GLN A 54 -5.57 -26.77 -24.19
C GLN A 54 -4.96 -25.36 -24.16
N GLN A 55 -4.86 -24.69 -25.31
CA GLN A 55 -4.37 -23.31 -25.35
C GLN A 55 -5.30 -22.35 -24.61
N GLN A 56 -6.62 -22.48 -24.75
CA GLN A 56 -7.58 -21.68 -24.00
C GLN A 56 -7.49 -21.93 -22.49
N GLN A 57 -7.34 -23.18 -22.05
CA GLN A 57 -7.14 -23.49 -20.63
C GLN A 57 -5.83 -22.90 -20.10
N GLN A 58 -4.74 -22.97 -20.85
CA GLN A 58 -3.47 -22.34 -20.45
C GLN A 58 -3.58 -20.82 -20.36
N GLN A 59 -4.26 -20.17 -21.31
CA GLN A 59 -4.50 -18.72 -21.24
C GLN A 59 -5.36 -18.34 -20.03
N GLN A 60 -6.41 -19.10 -19.72
CA GLN A 60 -7.24 -18.86 -18.54
C GLN A 60 -6.44 -19.03 -17.24
N GLN A 61 -5.58 -20.06 -17.14
CA GLN A 61 -4.72 -20.26 -15.98
C GLN A 61 -3.73 -19.10 -15.81
N GLN A 62 -3.11 -18.63 -16.90
CA GLN A 62 -2.20 -17.48 -16.84
C GLN A 62 -2.93 -16.20 -16.40
N GLN A 63 -4.13 -15.94 -16.91
CA GLN A 63 -4.93 -14.78 -16.47
C GLN A 63 -5.31 -14.87 -14.99
N GLN A 64 -5.70 -16.04 -14.49
CA GLN A 64 -6.00 -16.23 -13.06
C GLN A 64 -4.75 -16.01 -12.19
N GLN A 65 -3.58 -16.49 -12.60
CA GLN A 65 -2.34 -16.23 -11.87
C GLN A 65 -1.98 -14.75 -11.84
N GLN A 66 -2.12 -14.04 -12.96
CA GLN A 66 -1.87 -12.59 -12.99
C GLN A 66 -2.83 -11.81 -12.08
N GLN A 67 -4.12 -12.17 -12.08
CA GLN A 67 -5.10 -11.55 -11.18
C GLN A 67 -4.78 -11.82 -9.71
N GLN A 68 -4.38 -13.05 -9.34
CA GLN A 68 -3.97 -13.36 -7.97
C GLN A 68 -2.73 -12.57 -7.56
N GLN A 69 -1.73 -12.43 -8.44
CA GLN A 69 -0.55 -11.62 -8.15
C GLN A 69 -0.89 -10.14 -7.95
N GLN A 70 -1.76 -9.57 -8.78
CA GLN A 70 -2.21 -8.18 -8.62
C GLN A 70 -2.98 -7.97 -7.30
N GLN A 71 -3.86 -8.90 -6.92
CA GLN A 71 -4.58 -8.83 -5.65
C GLN A 71 -3.63 -8.94 -4.46
N GLN A 72 -2.64 -9.83 -4.50
CA GLN A 72 -1.63 -9.94 -3.44
C GLN A 72 -0.81 -8.65 -3.31
N GLN A 73 -0.39 -8.03 -4.43
CA GLN A 73 0.34 -6.76 -4.40
C GLN A 73 -0.51 -5.63 -3.80
N GLN A 74 -1.77 -5.50 -4.20
CA GLN A 74 -2.67 -4.50 -3.63
C GLN A 74 -2.89 -4.72 -2.13
N GLN A 75 -3.05 -5.97 -1.69
CA GLN A 75 -3.24 -6.29 -0.28
C GLN A 75 -1.98 -5.97 0.54
N GLN A 76 -0.79 -6.28 0.02
CA GLN A 76 0.49 -5.91 0.67
C GLN A 76 0.64 -4.40 0.79
N GLN A 77 0.31 -3.64 -0.26
CA GLN A 77 0.35 -2.18 -0.23
C GLN A 77 -0.60 -1.59 0.82
N GLN A 78 -1.85 -2.07 0.87
CA GLN A 78 -2.83 -1.65 1.87
C GLN A 78 -2.38 -1.99 3.30
N GLN A 79 -1.81 -3.17 3.52
CA GLN A 79 -1.26 -3.56 4.83
C GLN A 79 -0.08 -2.68 5.24
N GLN A 80 0.81 -2.35 4.29
CA GLN A 80 1.94 -1.45 4.55
C GLN A 80 1.46 -0.05 4.93
N GLU A 81 0.49 0.50 4.20
CA GLU A 81 -0.12 1.80 4.52
C GLU A 81 -0.81 1.81 5.89
N ALA A 82 -1.57 0.76 6.21
CA ALA A 82 -2.22 0.62 7.51
C ALA A 82 -1.19 0.53 8.66
N ARG A 83 -0.10 -0.22 8.47
CA ARG A 83 1.02 -0.31 9.44
C ARG A 83 1.66 1.06 9.65
N LEU A 84 1.94 1.80 8.58
CA LEU A 84 2.50 3.16 8.66
C LEU A 84 1.58 4.10 9.43
N ARG A 85 0.26 4.06 9.18
CA ARG A 85 -0.74 4.86 9.91
C ARG A 85 -0.78 4.55 11.41
N SER A 86 -0.75 3.26 11.77
CA SER A 86 -0.76 2.80 13.17
C SER A 86 0.52 3.19 13.90
N ASN A 87 1.68 2.95 13.29
CA ASN A 87 2.98 3.30 13.86
C ASN A 87 3.12 4.81 14.13
N TRP A 88 2.53 5.65 13.25
CA TRP A 88 2.52 7.09 13.41
C TRP A 88 1.71 7.58 14.62
N HIS A 89 0.47 7.10 14.79
CA HIS A 89 -0.37 7.46 15.94
C HIS A 89 0.26 7.02 17.26
N ASN A 90 0.81 5.81 17.30
CA ASN A 90 1.51 5.30 18.47
C ASN A 90 2.77 6.11 18.78
N GLY A 91 3.42 6.66 17.76
CA GLY A 91 4.59 7.52 17.92
C GLY A 91 4.32 8.80 18.72
N CYS A 92 3.19 9.46 18.47
CA CYS A 92 2.80 10.63 19.24
C CYS A 92 2.67 10.30 20.74
N VAL A 93 2.12 9.12 21.08
CA VAL A 93 1.91 8.68 22.46
C VAL A 93 3.22 8.29 23.14
N THR A 94 4.10 7.55 22.45
CA THR A 94 5.41 7.17 23.01
C THR A 94 6.29 8.39 23.23
N THR A 95 6.30 9.34 22.30
CA THR A 95 7.02 10.61 22.47
C THR A 95 6.43 11.46 23.60
N ALA A 96 5.10 11.53 23.72
CA ALA A 96 4.46 12.22 24.84
C ALA A 96 4.85 11.59 26.20
N THR A 97 4.86 10.26 26.30
CA THR A 97 5.30 9.55 27.52
C THR A 97 6.75 9.86 27.89
N LYS A 98 7.64 9.89 26.88
CA LYS A 98 9.04 10.30 27.05
C LYS A 98 9.14 11.72 27.62
N LEU A 99 8.37 12.65 27.06
CA LEU A 99 8.34 14.05 27.50
C LEU A 99 7.74 14.23 28.89
N LEU A 100 6.72 13.46 29.27
CA LEU A 100 6.16 13.49 30.63
C LEU A 100 7.19 13.04 31.67
N THR A 101 7.98 12.00 31.33
CA THR A 101 9.07 11.52 32.19
C THR A 101 10.12 12.61 32.39
N PHE A 102 10.55 13.26 31.31
CA PHE A 102 11.49 14.37 31.39
C PHE A 102 10.93 15.58 32.14
N ALA A 103 9.68 15.98 31.85
CA ALA A 103 9.04 17.12 32.48
C ALA A 103 8.90 16.93 33.99
N ALA A 104 8.57 15.72 34.45
CA ALA A 104 8.56 15.39 35.87
C ALA A 104 9.94 15.56 36.53
N ALA A 105 11.01 15.07 35.88
CA ALA A 105 12.38 15.21 36.37
C ALA A 105 12.90 16.66 36.36
N ALA A 106 12.47 17.44 35.38
CA ALA A 106 12.86 18.85 35.21
C ALA A 106 11.91 19.84 35.92
N HIS A 107 10.88 19.34 36.62
CA HIS A 107 9.83 20.15 37.24
C HIS A 107 9.13 21.13 36.27
N ILE A 108 9.02 20.73 35.00
CA ILE A 108 8.32 21.51 33.97
C ILE A 108 6.81 21.30 34.14
N PRO A 109 6.02 22.37 34.27
CA PRO A 109 4.56 22.26 34.35
C PRO A 109 3.98 21.60 33.09
N VAL A 110 3.14 20.59 33.30
CA VAL A 110 2.42 19.90 32.22
C VAL A 110 0.95 20.31 32.25
N HIS A 111 0.45 20.68 31.08
CA HIS A 111 -0.92 21.14 30.90
C HIS A 111 -1.57 20.32 29.79
N ALA A 112 -2.66 19.62 30.12
CA ALA A 112 -3.49 18.94 29.14
C ALA A 112 -4.68 19.85 28.80
N THR A 113 -4.95 20.03 27.51
CA THR A 113 -6.12 20.75 27.03
C THR A 113 -6.80 19.97 25.90
N THR A 114 -8.11 20.11 25.83
CA THR A 114 -8.90 19.69 24.66
C THR A 114 -9.46 20.95 24.01
N GLN A 115 -8.91 21.29 22.83
CA GLN A 115 -9.45 22.26 21.88
C GLN A 115 -9.49 23.75 22.30
N THR A 116 -9.32 24.64 21.31
CA THR A 116 -9.35 26.10 21.45
C THR A 116 -10.79 26.59 21.70
N ALA A 117 -11.04 27.13 22.90
CA ALA A 117 -12.38 27.50 23.35
C ALA A 117 -13.13 28.48 22.42
N ALA A 118 -12.38 29.28 21.65
CA ALA A 118 -12.92 30.32 20.79
C ALA A 118 -13.72 29.79 19.56
N LYS A 119 -13.57 28.52 19.16
CA LYS A 119 -14.19 28.00 17.93
C LYS A 119 -15.17 26.84 18.14
N LEU A 120 -15.04 26.06 19.22
CA LEU A 120 -15.76 24.78 19.38
C LEU A 120 -16.42 24.59 20.77
N GLY A 121 -16.52 25.65 21.56
CA GLY A 121 -17.16 25.64 22.88
C GLY A 121 -16.15 25.68 24.03
N PRO A 122 -16.61 25.90 25.28
CA PRO A 122 -15.73 26.12 26.41
C PRO A 122 -14.89 24.88 26.71
N THR A 123 -13.64 25.11 27.13
CA THR A 123 -12.77 24.06 27.67
C THR A 123 -13.45 23.41 28.89
N VAL A 124 -13.34 22.09 29.03
CA VAL A 124 -13.92 21.39 30.19
C VAL A 124 -13.43 22.03 31.51
N PRO A 125 -14.27 22.13 32.56
CA PRO A 125 -13.95 22.87 33.79
C PRO A 125 -12.64 22.47 34.49
N ALA A 126 -12.15 21.25 34.25
CA ALA A 126 -10.85 20.77 34.74
C ALA A 126 -9.64 21.55 34.17
N ILE A 127 -9.79 22.18 33.00
CA ILE A 127 -8.72 22.83 32.24
C ILE A 127 -8.85 24.37 32.26
N ALA A 128 -10.04 24.92 32.53
CA ALA A 128 -10.22 26.36 32.76
C ALA A 128 -9.41 26.91 33.96
N ARG A 129 -8.80 26.02 34.75
CA ARG A 129 -7.94 26.32 35.90
C ARG A 129 -6.44 26.28 35.58
N LEU A 130 -6.06 26.09 34.31
CA LEU A 130 -4.67 26.22 33.89
C LEU A 130 -4.17 27.62 34.28
N PRO A 131 -3.04 27.74 34.99
CA PRO A 131 -2.49 29.04 35.33
C PRO A 131 -2.29 29.85 34.04
N ARG A 132 -2.67 31.14 34.04
CA ARG A 132 -2.19 32.07 33.02
C ARG A 132 -0.68 31.88 32.96
N LEU A 133 -0.18 31.34 31.84
CA LEU A 133 1.25 31.17 31.62
C LEU A 133 1.93 32.50 31.95
N ALA A 134 3.10 32.43 32.60
CA ALA A 134 3.86 33.64 32.87
C ALA A 134 4.13 34.36 31.53
N PRO A 135 4.04 35.71 31.46
CA PRO A 135 4.34 36.44 30.24
C PRO A 135 5.69 36.02 29.65
N GLY A 136 5.76 35.78 28.33
CA GLY A 136 7.00 35.34 27.69
C GLY A 136 7.36 33.86 27.89
N SER A 137 6.45 33.04 28.41
CA SER A 137 6.67 31.58 28.55
C SER A 137 7.06 30.90 27.23
N ARG A 138 7.92 29.89 27.33
CA ARG A 138 8.29 28.98 26.24
C ARG A 138 7.53 27.67 26.41
N VAL A 139 6.80 27.22 25.39
CA VAL A 139 5.78 26.18 25.56
C VAL A 139 5.97 25.07 24.53
N ALA A 140 6.30 23.86 24.98
CA ALA A 140 6.28 22.69 24.11
C ALA A 140 4.85 22.22 23.85
N LEU A 141 4.52 22.01 22.58
CA LEU A 141 3.24 21.51 22.11
C LEU A 141 3.40 20.09 21.58
N VAL A 142 2.53 19.21 22.09
CA VAL A 142 2.41 17.80 21.70
C VAL A 142 0.93 17.45 21.58
N GLY A 143 0.62 16.44 20.77
CA GLY A 143 -0.73 15.90 20.62
C GLY A 143 -1.33 16.12 19.24
N ILE A 144 -2.66 16.15 19.20
CA ILE A 144 -3.45 16.12 17.97
C ILE A 144 -4.59 17.15 18.04
N GLU A 145 -5.09 17.69 16.92
CA GLU A 145 -4.61 17.46 15.55
C GLU A 145 -3.61 18.53 15.11
N SER A 146 -2.59 18.10 14.36
CA SER A 146 -1.51 18.94 13.84
C SER A 146 -2.02 20.23 13.18
N HIS A 147 -2.98 20.10 12.26
CA HIS A 147 -3.52 21.19 11.45
C HIS A 147 -4.65 21.98 12.13
N ILE A 148 -5.22 21.47 13.22
CA ILE A 148 -6.31 22.10 13.96
C ILE A 148 -5.81 22.58 15.32
N CYS A 149 -5.89 21.75 16.35
CA CYS A 149 -5.63 22.16 17.73
C CYS A 149 -4.18 22.60 17.94
N ILE A 150 -3.20 21.87 17.38
CA ILE A 150 -1.78 22.22 17.53
C ILE A 150 -1.47 23.53 16.82
N THR A 151 -1.85 23.64 15.53
CA THR A 151 -1.63 24.87 14.76
C THR A 151 -2.30 26.07 15.42
N GLN A 152 -3.59 26.00 15.74
CA GLN A 152 -4.29 27.12 16.35
C GLN A 152 -3.69 27.50 17.70
N THR A 153 -3.33 26.53 18.55
CA THR A 153 -2.70 26.81 19.85
C THR A 153 -1.33 27.47 19.69
N ALA A 154 -0.52 27.04 18.73
CA ALA A 154 0.79 27.66 18.47
C ALA A 154 0.64 29.13 18.07
N LEU A 155 -0.26 29.43 17.12
CA LEU A 155 -0.53 30.80 16.69
C LEU A 155 -1.06 31.65 17.86
N ASP A 156 -2.00 31.11 18.63
CA ASP A 156 -2.59 31.76 19.80
C ASP A 156 -1.58 32.06 20.92
N LEU A 157 -0.60 31.17 21.14
CA LEU A 157 0.47 31.37 22.11
C LEU A 157 1.43 32.46 21.64
N ARG A 158 1.85 32.40 20.37
CA ARG A 158 2.71 33.40 19.75
C ARG A 158 2.06 34.79 19.79
N ASP A 159 0.80 34.90 19.39
CA ASP A 159 0.09 36.19 19.35
C ASP A 159 -0.09 36.80 20.76
N ARG A 160 -0.01 35.96 21.81
CA ARG A 160 0.02 36.36 23.23
C ARG A 160 1.44 36.61 23.78
N GLY A 161 2.46 36.58 22.92
CA GLY A 161 3.85 36.86 23.29
C GLY A 161 4.60 35.69 23.93
N HIS A 162 4.14 34.46 23.75
CA HIS A 162 4.84 33.24 24.15
C HIS A 162 5.64 32.64 22.98
N THR A 163 6.60 31.76 23.27
CA THR A 163 7.35 31.03 22.24
C THR A 163 6.88 29.57 22.19
N PRO A 164 6.02 29.19 21.23
CA PRO A 164 5.63 27.80 21.04
C PRO A 164 6.73 26.98 20.36
N TYR A 165 7.01 25.81 20.91
CA TYR A 165 7.83 24.74 20.36
C TYR A 165 6.92 23.60 19.92
N VAL A 166 6.70 23.45 18.63
CA VAL A 166 5.91 22.34 18.07
C VAL A 166 6.84 21.16 17.84
N LEU A 167 6.65 20.09 18.61
CA LEU A 167 7.52 18.92 18.58
C LEU A 167 7.03 17.96 17.49
N ALA A 168 7.72 17.94 16.35
CA ALA A 168 7.29 17.26 15.13
C ALA A 168 7.10 15.73 15.31
N ASP A 169 7.92 15.11 16.15
CA ASP A 169 7.84 13.70 16.55
C ASP A 169 6.81 13.42 17.65
N ALA A 170 6.07 14.44 18.08
CA ALA A 170 5.04 14.37 19.11
C ALA A 170 3.71 14.99 18.66
N VAL A 171 3.51 15.22 17.36
CA VAL A 171 2.24 15.73 16.81
C VAL A 171 1.74 14.86 15.67
N SER A 172 0.41 14.76 15.54
CA SER A 172 -0.22 13.88 14.56
C SER A 172 -1.61 14.37 14.12
N SER A 173 -2.18 13.74 13.09
CA SER A 173 -3.56 13.88 12.64
C SER A 173 -4.07 12.56 12.06
N CYS A 174 -5.39 12.37 12.05
CA CYS A 174 -6.04 11.26 11.37
C CYS A 174 -5.74 11.26 9.86
N ASN A 175 -5.48 12.43 9.28
CA ASN A 175 -5.00 12.58 7.92
C ASN A 175 -3.48 12.85 7.91
N ARG A 176 -2.69 11.87 7.45
CA ARG A 176 -1.23 11.95 7.42
C ARG A 176 -0.71 13.15 6.60
N GLY A 177 -1.40 13.50 5.50
CA GLY A 177 -0.99 14.63 4.65
C GLY A 177 -1.06 15.97 5.39
N GLU A 178 -2.05 16.15 6.26
CA GLU A 178 -2.25 17.37 7.04
C GLU A 178 -1.14 17.62 8.06
N VAL A 179 -0.44 16.57 8.51
CA VAL A 179 0.70 16.73 9.42
C VAL A 179 1.80 17.55 8.77
N LEU A 180 2.15 17.25 7.52
CA LEU A 180 3.19 17.98 6.81
C LEU A 180 2.79 19.42 6.53
N ILE A 181 1.59 19.61 5.98
CA ILE A 181 1.08 20.93 5.64
C ILE A 181 1.08 21.83 6.88
N ALA A 182 0.64 21.30 8.03
CA ALA A 182 0.67 22.02 9.29
C ALA A 182 2.10 22.35 9.76
N LEU A 183 3.02 21.37 9.74
CA LEU A 183 4.40 21.58 10.18
C LEU A 183 5.14 22.58 9.29
N ASP A 184 4.96 22.50 7.96
CA ASP A 184 5.59 23.43 7.02
C ASP A 184 5.06 24.84 7.16
N ARG A 185 3.73 24.98 7.35
CA ARG A 185 3.14 26.27 7.70
C ARG A 185 3.75 26.80 8.99
N LEU A 186 3.75 26.02 10.07
CA LEU A 186 4.25 26.45 11.38
C LEU A 186 5.75 26.80 11.36
N ARG A 187 6.56 26.16 10.51
CA ARG A 187 7.96 26.55 10.27
C ARG A 187 8.09 27.94 9.65
N ALA A 188 7.17 28.32 8.78
CA ALA A 188 7.16 29.61 8.10
C ALA A 188 6.60 30.75 8.97
N GLU A 189 5.96 30.43 10.10
CA GLU A 189 5.34 31.40 11.01
C GLU A 189 6.40 31.99 11.96
N PRO A 190 6.69 33.31 11.90
CA PRO A 190 7.66 33.93 12.80
C PRO A 190 7.29 33.75 14.27
N GLY A 191 8.27 33.44 15.12
CA GLY A 191 8.06 33.23 16.55
C GLY A 191 7.52 31.84 16.94
N VAL A 192 7.29 30.96 15.97
CA VAL A 192 7.02 29.53 16.20
C VAL A 192 8.27 28.72 15.88
N VAL A 193 8.61 27.77 16.75
CA VAL A 193 9.74 26.86 16.53
C VAL A 193 9.20 25.45 16.28
N VAL A 194 9.54 24.85 15.15
CA VAL A 194 9.28 23.43 14.89
C VAL A 194 10.58 22.66 15.10
N THR A 195 10.60 21.72 16.05
CA THR A 195 11.80 20.94 16.40
C THR A 195 11.42 19.50 16.79
N SER A 196 12.37 18.68 17.24
CA SER A 196 12.12 17.36 17.82
C SER A 196 12.07 17.42 19.35
N SER A 197 11.39 16.45 19.96
CA SER A 197 11.34 16.28 21.40
C SER A 197 12.74 16.17 22.02
N GLU A 198 13.65 15.47 21.37
CA GLU A 198 15.01 15.29 21.86
C GLU A 198 15.82 16.59 21.82
N SER A 199 15.77 17.32 20.70
CA SER A 199 16.42 18.63 20.59
C SER A 199 15.89 19.61 21.64
N TRP A 200 14.58 19.64 21.85
CA TRP A 200 13.96 20.51 22.85
C TRP A 200 14.38 20.16 24.28
N MET A 201 14.42 18.86 24.63
CA MET A 201 14.86 18.43 25.96
C MET A 201 16.32 18.82 26.24
N TYR A 202 17.22 18.67 25.26
CA TYR A 202 18.61 19.13 25.42
C TYR A 202 18.69 20.65 25.51
N GLU A 203 17.89 21.40 24.74
CA GLU A 203 17.81 22.86 24.83
C GLU A 203 17.31 23.31 26.22
N CYS A 204 16.37 22.59 26.84
CA CYS A 204 15.94 22.84 28.22
C CYS A 204 17.04 22.59 29.26
N VAL A 205 17.91 21.60 29.04
CA VAL A 205 19.02 21.29 29.95
C VAL A 205 20.17 22.28 29.80
N GLY A 206 20.45 22.72 28.58
CA GLY A 206 21.42 23.78 28.24
C GLY A 206 22.89 23.37 28.34
N ASP A 207 23.28 22.65 29.40
CA ASP A 207 24.67 22.27 29.69
C ASP A 207 24.76 20.84 30.23
N ALA A 208 25.80 20.10 29.82
CA ALA A 208 26.06 18.74 30.30
C ALA A 208 26.46 18.65 31.78
N ALA A 209 26.92 19.76 32.37
CA ALA A 209 27.18 19.88 33.81
C ALA A 209 25.89 20.06 34.64
N SER A 210 24.74 20.27 34.00
CA SER A 210 23.46 20.40 34.69
C SER A 210 23.12 19.13 35.49
N PRO A 211 22.60 19.25 36.73
CA PRO A 211 22.10 18.11 37.49
C PRO A 211 21.03 17.28 36.75
N LEU A 212 20.31 17.90 35.80
CA LEU A 212 19.29 17.25 34.98
C LEU A 212 19.88 16.36 33.86
N PHE A 213 21.13 16.58 33.47
CA PHE A 213 21.73 15.94 32.30
C PHE A 213 21.74 14.41 32.40
N LYS A 214 22.11 13.87 33.56
CA LYS A 214 22.10 12.41 33.80
C LYS A 214 20.70 11.82 33.66
N GLY A 215 19.68 12.52 34.16
CA GLY A 215 18.28 12.14 34.03
C GLY A 215 17.83 12.14 32.58
N LEU A 216 18.17 13.21 31.84
CA LEU A 216 17.89 13.33 30.41
C LEU A 216 18.48 12.16 29.61
N ILE A 217 19.76 11.85 29.81
CA ILE A 217 20.43 10.74 29.11
C ILE A 217 19.72 9.40 29.39
N ALA A 218 19.29 9.16 30.63
CA ALA A 218 18.53 7.96 30.97
C ALA A 218 17.19 7.91 30.21
N THR A 219 16.44 9.03 30.18
CA THR A 219 15.19 9.15 29.43
C THR A 219 15.38 8.91 27.93
N VAL A 220 16.38 9.54 27.32
CA VAL A 220 16.69 9.39 25.88
C VAL A 220 17.07 7.95 25.55
N LYS A 221 17.95 7.32 26.35
CA LYS A 221 18.36 5.92 26.13
C LYS A 221 17.21 4.95 26.27
N ALA A 222 16.34 5.13 27.27
CA ALA A 222 15.19 4.27 27.48
C ALA A 222 14.19 4.34 26.31
N ALA A 223 14.02 5.53 25.72
CA ALA A 223 13.09 5.76 24.63
C ALA A 223 13.69 5.62 23.23
N LEU A 224 14.95 5.19 23.11
CA LEU A 224 15.68 5.14 21.84
C LEU A 224 14.97 4.27 20.77
N PRO A 225 14.49 3.04 21.07
CA PRO A 225 13.83 2.20 20.07
C PRO A 225 12.54 2.84 19.52
N ASP A 226 11.77 3.46 20.40
CA ASP A 226 10.54 4.14 20.01
C ASP A 226 10.84 5.42 19.23
N THR A 227 11.81 6.22 19.68
CA THR A 227 12.25 7.43 18.97
C THR A 227 12.68 7.08 17.55
N LYS A 228 13.50 6.05 17.37
CA LYS A 228 13.87 5.57 16.03
C LYS A 228 12.64 5.22 15.19
N ARG A 229 11.69 4.47 15.77
CA ARG A 229 10.45 4.10 15.07
C ARG A 229 9.65 5.32 14.63
N VAL A 230 9.55 6.35 15.47
CA VAL A 230 8.84 7.61 15.13
C VAL A 230 9.57 8.39 14.04
N LEU A 231 10.88 8.54 14.14
CA LEU A 231 11.68 9.25 13.13
C LEU A 231 11.65 8.54 11.77
N ASP A 232 11.60 7.20 11.74
CA ASP A 232 11.51 6.43 10.49
C ASP A 232 10.17 6.65 9.73
N VAL A 233 9.12 7.06 10.45
CA VAL A 233 7.80 7.35 9.85
C VAL A 233 7.54 8.85 9.67
N LEU A 234 8.39 9.70 10.22
CA LEU A 234 8.36 11.16 10.04
C LEU A 234 8.50 11.43 8.54
N PRO A 235 7.51 12.07 7.91
CA PRO A 235 7.59 12.27 6.49
C PRO A 235 8.85 13.09 6.20
N PRO A 236 9.61 12.75 5.15
CA PRO A 236 10.83 13.47 4.84
C PRO A 236 10.49 14.94 4.66
N THR A 237 11.27 15.85 5.26
CA THR A 237 11.40 17.20 4.71
C THR A 237 11.80 16.98 3.26
N ALA A 238 10.93 17.31 2.31
CA ALA A 238 11.29 17.20 0.91
C ALA A 238 12.54 18.05 0.70
N ALA A 239 13.72 17.43 0.65
CA ALA A 239 14.87 18.08 0.09
C ALA A 239 14.51 18.29 -1.38
N PRO A 240 14.57 19.52 -1.92
CA PRO A 240 14.51 19.68 -3.36
C PRO A 240 15.60 18.78 -3.93
N LYS A 241 15.21 17.87 -4.82
CA LYS A 241 16.19 17.19 -5.68
C LYS A 241 16.79 18.31 -6.53
N ILE A 242 18.01 18.73 -6.16
CA ILE A 242 18.85 19.64 -6.96
C ILE A 242 19.33 18.87 -8.19
#